data_AF-B4JKM0-F1
#
_entry.id   AF-B4JKM0-F1
#
_cell.length_a   1.000
_cell.length_b   1.000
_cell.length_c   1.000
_cell.angle_alpha   90.00
_cell.angle_beta   90.00
_cell.angle_gamma   90.00
#
_symmetry.space_group_name_H-M   'P 1'
#
loop_
_entity.id
_entity.type
_entity.pdbx_description
1 polymer ?
#
loop_
_entity_poly.entity_id
_entity_poly.type
_entity_poly.pdbx_seq_one_letter_code
_entity_poly.pdbx_strand_id
1 'polypeptide(L)'
;MSIKIYLPTEYFYLKRTCNLYGQLHISEDNVVVYYVMDVDSYKPDSDSNKMRFLGAILCNDSFADSSYCRSHDMILCFTYTKDSPNISLIFTGITPERLKPIKLILYDQEIVRSLVVKGQNTLNHWTREGHDECDFYMLAHLVQPKPDVCSNSAGLSFYGSRPLSLLANMPMQLLENIIGNTFVNSIITHTIIINQLYSLLKVLEGSPIGLKLNIHLNNFFLDCFKYHIELWSTFLDLIEPIVRQIFLAIGAFGCFGLTYQIALLADLISIVGLHAHCFYVYTKVLNNVELKGLSVLWQVVRGNRYNILRNRTEAHNYMNRQLYLATIFFSAILFLFPTTLVYYIVFATLKALTSATLAILDFIRRKLLNFPIDIFLKYFRKGFNEIDSLRVLDIPLQKQLVFTHRNSEILIFVYKLQV
;
A
#
# COMPACT_ATOMS: atom_id res chain seq x y z
N MET A 1 14.47 42.83 -16.69
CA MET A 1 15.28 41.61 -16.44
C MET A 1 15.31 41.34 -14.94
N SER A 2 15.18 40.09 -14.51
CA SER A 2 15.28 39.70 -13.08
C SER A 2 16.44 38.75 -12.88
N ILE A 3 17.11 38.86 -11.73
CA ILE A 3 18.23 38.00 -11.38
C ILE A 3 17.81 37.07 -10.23
N LYS A 4 18.03 35.77 -10.41
CA LYS A 4 17.92 34.75 -9.37
C LYS A 4 19.32 34.19 -9.09
N ILE A 5 19.71 34.12 -7.82
CA ILE A 5 20.99 33.57 -7.41
C ILE A 5 20.70 32.42 -6.44
N TYR A 6 21.03 31.19 -6.82
CA TYR A 6 21.02 30.03 -5.94
C TYR A 6 22.39 29.92 -5.28
N LEU A 7 22.43 30.05 -3.96
CA LEU A 7 23.65 30.04 -3.16
C LEU A 7 23.54 28.98 -2.05
N PRO A 8 24.55 28.12 -1.84
CA PRO A 8 24.57 27.26 -0.67
C PRO A 8 24.50 28.08 0.62
N THR A 9 23.69 27.63 1.57
CA THR A 9 23.43 28.35 2.83
C THR A 9 24.72 28.69 3.59
N GLU A 10 25.74 27.84 3.48
CA GLU A 10 27.06 28.02 4.11
C GLU A 10 27.76 29.30 3.65
N TYR A 11 27.72 29.60 2.35
CA TYR A 11 28.38 30.78 1.78
C TYR A 11 27.74 32.11 2.21
N PHE A 12 26.47 32.10 2.59
CA PHE A 12 25.77 33.32 3.03
C PHE A 12 26.28 33.85 4.37
N TYR A 13 26.76 32.95 5.24
CA TYR A 13 27.28 33.28 6.57
C TYR A 13 28.83 33.22 6.64
N LEU A 14 29.48 32.84 5.54
CA LEU A 14 30.93 32.66 5.47
C LEU A 14 31.67 34.00 5.48
N LYS A 15 32.50 34.24 6.51
CA LYS A 15 33.35 35.44 6.64
C LYS A 15 34.80 35.18 6.19
N ARG A 16 34.96 34.64 4.98
CA ARG A 16 36.27 34.35 4.38
C ARG A 16 36.28 34.72 2.91
N THR A 17 37.43 35.12 2.40
CA THR A 17 37.61 35.33 0.96
C THR A 17 37.55 33.99 0.22
N CYS A 18 36.61 33.82 -0.70
CA CYS A 18 36.47 32.59 -1.48
C CYS A 18 36.01 32.87 -2.91
N ASN A 19 36.44 32.02 -3.83
CA ASN A 19 36.00 32.06 -5.23
C ASN A 19 34.71 31.27 -5.39
N LEU A 20 33.79 31.80 -6.18
CA LEU A 20 32.50 31.21 -6.50
C LEU A 20 32.56 30.61 -7.89
N TYR A 21 32.20 29.33 -7.99
CA TYR A 21 32.13 28.59 -9.24
C TYR A 21 30.71 28.09 -9.46
N GLY A 22 30.33 27.88 -10.71
CA GLY A 22 28.98 27.42 -11.01
C GLY A 22 28.59 27.52 -12.47
N GLN A 23 27.28 27.57 -12.71
CA GLN A 23 26.69 27.68 -14.05
C GLN A 23 25.77 28.89 -14.14
N LEU A 24 25.79 29.52 -15.31
CA LEU A 24 24.94 30.64 -15.69
C LEU A 24 23.89 30.16 -16.70
N HIS A 25 22.62 30.40 -16.42
CA HIS A 25 21.52 30.15 -17.35
C HIS A 25 20.75 31.44 -17.60
N ILE A 26 20.46 31.75 -18.86
CA ILE A 26 19.65 32.89 -19.27
C ILE A 26 18.40 32.31 -19.91
N SER A 27 17.26 32.45 -19.22
CA SER A 27 15.96 32.00 -19.71
C SER A 27 15.38 32.99 -20.73
N GLU A 28 14.50 32.51 -21.60
CA GLU A 28 13.81 33.28 -22.66
C GLU A 28 13.04 34.49 -22.09
N ASP A 29 12.60 34.42 -20.84
CA ASP A 29 11.87 35.47 -20.11
C ASP A 29 12.75 36.63 -19.60
N ASN A 30 13.99 36.78 -20.09
CA ASN A 30 14.97 37.74 -19.57
C ASN A 30 15.20 37.56 -18.05
N VAL A 31 15.27 36.31 -17.60
CA VAL A 31 15.65 35.93 -16.24
C VAL A 31 17.04 35.32 -16.27
N VAL A 32 17.96 35.90 -15.51
CA VAL A 32 19.29 35.32 -15.33
C VAL A 32 19.31 34.54 -14.04
N VAL A 33 19.70 33.27 -14.15
CA VAL A 33 19.82 32.35 -13.03
C VAL A 33 21.28 31.97 -12.84
N TYR A 34 21.81 32.28 -11.66
CA TYR A 34 23.15 31.91 -11.23
C TYR A 34 23.04 30.71 -10.28
N TYR A 35 23.64 29.58 -10.65
CA TYR A 35 23.75 28.41 -9.80
C TYR A 35 25.16 28.35 -9.22
N VAL A 36 25.35 28.83 -7.98
CA VAL A 36 26.64 28.77 -7.29
C VAL A 36 26.81 27.38 -6.68
N MET A 37 27.92 26.73 -6.98
CA MET A 37 28.25 25.37 -6.55
C MET A 37 29.50 25.39 -5.67
N ASP A 38 29.60 24.40 -4.78
CA ASP A 38 30.71 24.28 -3.86
C ASP A 38 31.88 23.46 -4.44
N VAL A 39 33.08 24.03 -4.40
CA VAL A 39 34.28 23.51 -5.08
C VAL A 39 34.73 22.16 -4.50
N ASP A 40 34.59 21.96 -3.19
CA ASP A 40 35.03 20.74 -2.50
C ASP A 40 34.16 19.53 -2.84
N SER A 41 32.99 19.76 -3.45
CA SER A 41 32.02 18.71 -3.77
C SER A 41 32.07 18.18 -5.21
N TYR A 42 32.90 18.77 -6.07
CA TYR A 42 32.94 18.45 -7.51
C TYR A 42 34.25 17.76 -7.90
N LYS A 43 34.16 16.49 -8.32
CA LYS A 43 35.26 15.80 -9.01
C LYS A 43 35.15 16.09 -10.51
N PRO A 44 36.13 16.76 -11.13
CA PRO A 44 36.05 17.11 -12.54
C PRO A 44 36.51 15.92 -13.40
N ASP A 45 35.58 15.05 -13.79
CA ASP A 45 35.87 14.04 -14.82
C ASP A 45 34.95 14.22 -16.03
N SER A 46 35.59 14.56 -17.15
CA SER A 46 35.10 14.71 -18.54
C SER A 46 34.45 16.04 -18.98
N ASP A 47 34.82 16.44 -20.19
CA ASP A 47 34.71 17.75 -20.84
C ASP A 47 33.31 18.37 -21.05
N SER A 48 32.22 17.80 -20.54
CA SER A 48 30.85 18.29 -20.86
C SER A 48 30.28 19.31 -19.88
N ASN A 49 30.70 19.37 -18.62
CA ASN A 49 30.21 20.34 -17.62
C ASN A 49 31.37 21.12 -17.00
N LYS A 50 31.90 22.08 -17.74
CA LYS A 50 32.97 22.97 -17.24
C LYS A 50 32.37 24.00 -16.29
N MET A 51 32.60 23.85 -14.98
CA MET A 51 32.28 24.89 -13.99
C MET A 51 32.90 26.21 -14.42
N ARG A 52 32.10 27.27 -14.49
CA ARG A 52 32.58 28.61 -14.83
C ARG A 52 32.88 29.37 -13.56
N PHE A 53 33.94 30.17 -13.59
CA PHE A 53 34.19 31.15 -12.55
C PHE A 53 33.06 32.19 -12.60
N LEU A 54 32.29 32.30 -11.51
CA LEU A 54 31.18 33.25 -11.40
C LEU A 54 31.64 34.53 -10.67
N GLY A 55 32.60 34.43 -9.76
CA GLY A 55 33.19 35.59 -9.09
C GLY A 55 33.72 35.26 -7.71
N ALA A 56 33.63 36.17 -6.74
CA ALA A 56 34.23 35.98 -5.42
C ALA A 56 33.49 36.68 -4.28
N ILE A 57 33.67 36.15 -3.06
CA ILE A 57 33.35 36.80 -1.79
C ILE A 57 34.64 37.46 -1.28
N LEU A 58 34.62 38.77 -1.02
CA LEU A 58 35.79 39.56 -0.61
C LEU A 58 35.56 40.31 0.71
N CYS A 59 36.64 40.66 1.42
CA CYS A 59 36.52 41.51 2.61
C CYS A 59 36.36 42.97 2.17
N ASN A 60 35.37 43.67 2.73
CA ASN A 60 35.10 45.07 2.39
C ASN A 60 36.30 45.98 2.71
N ASP A 61 37.01 45.71 3.80
CA ASP A 61 38.14 46.53 4.28
C ASP A 61 39.37 46.47 3.34
N SER A 62 39.48 45.44 2.51
CA SER A 62 40.62 45.22 1.59
C SER A 62 40.30 45.52 0.12
N PHE A 63 39.07 45.95 -0.18
CA PHE A 63 38.57 46.04 -1.55
C PHE A 63 38.68 47.47 -2.10
N ALA A 64 39.33 47.61 -3.26
CA ALA A 64 39.43 48.87 -3.99
C ALA A 64 38.46 48.88 -5.17
N ASP A 65 37.31 49.54 -5.00
CA ASP A 65 36.29 49.97 -5.98
C ASP A 65 35.91 49.04 -7.16
N SER A 66 34.78 49.39 -7.82
CA SER A 66 34.19 48.64 -8.95
C SER A 66 35.15 48.30 -10.12
N SER A 67 36.30 48.97 -10.23
CA SER A 67 37.32 48.70 -11.24
C SER A 67 38.01 47.35 -11.05
N TYR A 68 38.22 46.90 -9.80
CA TYR A 68 38.83 45.62 -9.50
C TYR A 68 37.97 44.43 -9.97
N CYS A 69 36.65 44.55 -9.83
CA CYS A 69 35.73 43.52 -10.32
C CYS A 69 35.74 43.40 -11.85
N ARG A 70 35.87 44.54 -12.55
CA ARG A 70 35.88 44.59 -14.03
C ARG A 70 37.17 44.04 -14.62
N SER A 71 38.31 44.20 -13.94
CA SER A 71 39.59 43.67 -14.44
C SER A 71 39.72 42.16 -14.31
N HIS A 72 38.94 41.53 -13.43
CA HIS A 72 38.97 40.09 -13.18
C HIS A 72 37.77 39.35 -13.82
N ASP A 73 37.05 39.99 -14.75
CA ASP A 73 35.85 39.44 -15.41
C ASP A 73 34.85 38.79 -14.44
N MET A 74 34.68 39.37 -13.25
CA MET A 74 33.79 38.81 -12.22
C MET A 74 32.33 39.00 -12.64
N ILE A 75 31.51 37.94 -12.55
CA ILE A 75 30.07 38.03 -12.87
C ILE A 75 29.25 38.37 -11.62
N LEU A 76 29.67 37.93 -10.45
CA LEU A 76 29.08 38.24 -9.14
C LEU A 76 30.18 38.59 -8.13
N CYS A 77 30.08 39.72 -7.45
CA CYS A 77 30.96 40.05 -6.31
C CYS A 77 30.14 40.32 -5.07
N PHE A 78 30.42 39.54 -4.02
CA PHE A 78 29.88 39.74 -2.71
C PHE A 78 30.98 40.25 -1.78
N THR A 79 30.62 41.08 -0.82
CA THR A 79 31.51 41.48 0.26
C THR A 79 30.92 41.18 1.62
N TYR A 80 31.79 41.01 2.61
CA TYR A 80 31.38 40.95 4.00
C TYR A 80 32.10 42.03 4.81
N THR A 81 31.41 42.55 5.81
CA THR A 81 31.98 43.42 6.84
C THR A 81 32.07 42.62 8.13
N LYS A 82 33.08 42.85 8.98
CA LYS A 82 33.21 42.12 10.25
C LYS A 82 32.00 42.33 11.16
N ASP A 83 31.40 43.51 11.09
CA ASP A 83 30.26 43.95 11.90
C ASP A 83 28.91 43.44 11.40
N SER A 84 28.77 43.07 10.12
CA SER A 84 27.54 42.51 9.58
C SER A 84 27.51 40.98 9.72
N PRO A 85 26.34 40.37 10.00
CA PRO A 85 26.21 38.92 10.05
C PRO A 85 26.16 38.26 8.65
N ASN A 86 25.81 39.03 7.62
CA ASN A 86 25.52 38.52 6.27
C ASN A 86 26.44 39.17 5.23
N ILE A 87 26.61 38.48 4.09
CA ILE A 87 27.25 39.03 2.90
C ILE A 87 26.33 40.02 2.16
N SER A 88 26.93 41.02 1.51
CA SER A 88 26.26 42.01 0.66
C SER A 88 26.73 41.89 -0.78
N LEU A 89 25.81 41.90 -1.74
CA LEU A 89 26.14 41.90 -3.17
C LEU A 89 26.55 43.32 -3.59
N ILE A 90 27.77 43.49 -4.12
CA ILE A 90 28.32 44.79 -4.54
C ILE A 90 28.39 44.92 -6.06
N PHE A 91 28.62 43.83 -6.79
CA PHE A 91 28.77 43.88 -8.24
C PHE A 91 28.07 42.72 -8.93
N THR A 92 27.44 43.03 -10.07
CA THR A 92 26.91 42.05 -11.03
C THR A 92 27.40 42.42 -12.42
N GLY A 93 28.02 41.49 -13.15
CA GLY A 93 28.55 41.74 -14.51
C GLY A 93 27.45 42.04 -15.54
N ILE A 94 26.21 41.59 -15.29
CA ILE A 94 25.06 41.84 -16.17
C ILE A 94 24.26 43.03 -15.61
N THR A 95 24.29 44.16 -16.33
CA THR A 95 23.65 45.42 -15.91
C THR A 95 22.62 45.91 -16.96
N PRO A 96 21.39 45.36 -16.94
CA PRO A 96 20.35 45.76 -17.89
C PRO A 96 19.78 47.15 -17.58
N GLU A 97 19.14 47.78 -18.56
CA GLU A 97 18.54 49.12 -18.40
C GLU A 97 17.47 49.20 -17.32
N ARG A 98 16.69 48.12 -17.13
CA ARG A 98 15.68 47.98 -16.07
C ARG A 98 15.86 46.66 -15.32
N LEU A 99 16.39 46.74 -14.10
CA LEU A 99 16.60 45.59 -13.21
C LEU A 99 15.47 45.50 -12.18
N LYS A 100 14.78 44.35 -12.17
CA LYS A 100 13.79 43.97 -11.13
C LYS A 100 14.51 43.57 -9.84
N PRO A 101 13.83 43.50 -8.67
CA PRO A 101 14.47 43.04 -7.43
C PRO A 101 15.15 41.69 -7.61
N ILE A 102 16.33 41.55 -6.98
CA ILE A 102 17.16 40.35 -7.06
C ILE A 102 16.65 39.33 -6.03
N LYS A 103 16.49 38.07 -6.43
CA LYS A 103 16.11 36.98 -5.53
C LYS A 103 17.34 36.13 -5.21
N LEU A 104 17.76 36.12 -3.96
CA LEU A 104 18.79 35.22 -3.44
C LEU A 104 18.10 34.02 -2.80
N ILE A 105 18.29 32.83 -3.33
CA ILE A 105 17.68 31.60 -2.85
C ILE A 105 18.78 30.74 -2.22
N LEU A 106 18.72 30.61 -0.90
CA LEU A 106 19.61 29.76 -0.13
C LEU A 106 19.11 28.33 -0.16
N TYR A 107 19.99 27.40 -0.51
CA TYR A 107 19.69 25.98 -0.47
C TYR A 107 20.67 25.23 0.44
N ASP A 108 20.21 24.11 0.97
CA ASP A 108 21.04 23.17 1.71
C ASP A 108 21.47 22.06 0.75
N GLN A 109 22.78 21.82 0.69
CA GLN A 109 23.34 20.82 -0.23
C GLN A 109 22.82 19.42 0.08
N GLU A 110 22.67 19.06 1.35
CA GLU A 110 22.22 17.72 1.75
C GLU A 110 20.75 17.50 1.37
N ILE A 111 19.92 18.52 1.56
CA ILE A 111 18.51 18.50 1.20
C ILE A 111 18.38 18.32 -0.32
N VAL A 112 19.09 19.12 -1.11
CA VAL A 112 19.00 19.04 -2.59
C VAL A 112 19.56 17.73 -3.12
N ARG A 113 20.60 17.15 -2.51
CA ARG A 113 21.11 15.81 -2.86
C ARG A 113 20.11 14.69 -2.57
N SER A 114 19.27 14.86 -1.54
CA SER A 114 18.23 13.87 -1.16
C SER A 114 16.97 13.92 -2.03
N LEU A 115 16.86 14.90 -2.93
CA LEU A 115 15.71 15.04 -3.82
C LEU A 115 15.78 14.04 -4.97
N VAL A 116 14.64 13.40 -5.23
CA VAL A 116 14.52 12.41 -6.29
C VAL A 116 13.92 13.06 -7.51
N VAL A 117 14.76 13.30 -8.52
CA VAL A 117 14.32 13.70 -9.85
C VAL A 117 13.81 12.43 -10.54
N LYS A 118 12.50 12.33 -10.79
CA LYS A 118 11.93 11.26 -11.62
C LYS A 118 12.46 11.42 -13.05
N GLY A 119 13.60 10.80 -13.35
CA GLY A 119 14.12 10.70 -14.71
C GLY A 119 13.29 9.70 -15.50
N GLN A 120 12.44 10.18 -16.41
CA GLN A 120 11.97 9.37 -17.53
C GLN A 120 13.00 9.41 -18.66
N ASN A 121 13.15 8.26 -19.32
CA ASN A 121 14.01 7.95 -20.46
C ASN A 121 13.81 8.87 -21.67
N THR A 122 14.21 10.11 -21.57
CA THR A 122 14.23 11.04 -22.68
C THR A 122 15.48 11.89 -22.58
N LEU A 123 16.67 11.29 -22.63
CA LEU A 123 17.90 12.08 -22.77
C LEU A 123 18.16 12.47 -24.24
N ASN A 124 17.43 11.88 -25.20
CA ASN A 124 17.67 12.10 -26.63
C ASN A 124 16.60 12.96 -27.33
N HIS A 125 15.59 13.47 -26.60
CA HIS A 125 14.52 14.29 -27.21
C HIS A 125 14.46 15.74 -26.68
N TRP A 126 15.21 16.09 -25.63
CA TRP A 126 15.10 17.42 -24.99
C TRP A 126 16.05 18.47 -25.56
N THR A 127 16.69 18.20 -26.71
CA THR A 127 17.42 19.22 -27.46
C THR A 127 16.55 19.97 -28.46
N ARG A 128 15.24 19.68 -28.53
CA ARG A 128 14.30 20.39 -29.38
C ARG A 128 12.93 20.43 -28.72
N GLU A 129 12.61 21.61 -28.19
CA GLU A 129 11.29 22.21 -27.94
C GLU A 129 11.26 22.85 -26.54
N GLY A 130 11.17 24.18 -26.56
CA GLY A 130 11.25 25.04 -25.40
C GLY A 130 10.03 24.92 -24.50
N HIS A 131 10.21 24.26 -23.37
CA HIS A 131 9.27 24.31 -22.26
C HIS A 131 10.02 24.64 -20.98
N ASP A 132 9.61 25.74 -20.35
CA ASP A 132 10.05 26.29 -19.05
C ASP A 132 10.69 25.24 -18.13
N GLU A 133 12.02 25.22 -18.12
CA GLU A 133 12.77 24.43 -17.15
C GLU A 133 12.53 25.02 -15.75
N CYS A 134 11.83 24.27 -14.89
CA CYS A 134 11.74 24.62 -13.48
C CYS A 134 13.15 24.71 -12.88
N ASP A 135 13.57 25.89 -12.42
CA ASP A 135 14.91 26.17 -11.87
C ASP A 135 15.37 25.12 -10.82
N PHE A 136 14.43 24.54 -10.05
CA PHE A 136 14.70 23.51 -9.05
C PHE A 136 15.18 22.17 -9.65
N TYR A 137 14.68 21.80 -10.83
CA TYR A 137 15.14 20.60 -11.54
C TYR A 137 16.57 20.76 -12.04
N MET A 138 16.89 21.93 -12.59
CA MET A 138 18.26 22.26 -13.02
C MET A 138 19.22 22.26 -11.82
N LEU A 139 18.82 22.88 -10.69
CA LEU A 139 19.61 22.86 -9.45
C LEU A 139 19.84 21.43 -8.94
N ALA A 140 18.80 20.59 -8.90
CA ALA A 140 18.91 19.20 -8.47
C ALA A 140 19.86 18.39 -9.39
N HIS A 141 19.78 18.60 -10.71
CA HIS A 141 20.66 17.95 -11.68
C HIS A 141 22.13 18.36 -11.50
N LEU A 142 22.40 19.63 -11.18
CA LEU A 142 23.78 20.12 -10.99
C LEU A 142 24.42 19.64 -9.68
N VAL A 143 23.62 19.38 -8.64
CA VAL A 143 24.08 18.98 -7.30
C VAL A 143 24.19 17.46 -7.15
N GLN A 144 23.46 16.67 -7.96
CA GLN A 144 23.55 15.21 -7.93
C GLN A 144 24.87 14.70 -8.54
N PRO A 145 25.52 13.69 -7.95
CA PRO A 145 26.65 13.02 -8.58
C PRO A 145 26.20 12.33 -9.87
N LYS A 146 26.93 12.54 -10.98
CA LYS A 146 26.70 11.86 -12.26
C LYS A 146 26.69 10.34 -12.00
N PRO A 147 25.71 9.58 -12.52
CA PRO A 147 25.76 8.13 -12.40
C PRO A 147 27.00 7.63 -13.14
N ASP A 148 27.86 6.90 -12.45
CA ASP A 148 29.03 6.27 -13.05
C ASP A 148 28.61 5.43 -14.27
N VAL A 149 29.39 5.54 -15.34
CA VAL A 149 29.21 4.76 -16.57
C VAL A 149 29.40 3.28 -16.25
N CYS A 150 28.28 2.58 -16.00
CA CYS A 150 28.22 1.13 -16.08
C CYS A 150 26.95 0.69 -16.82
N SER A 151 27.20 0.17 -18.03
CA SER A 151 26.34 -0.66 -18.89
C SER A 151 24.95 -0.16 -19.28
N ASN A 152 24.83 0.15 -20.57
CA ASN A 152 23.73 -0.18 -21.46
C ASN A 152 22.30 -0.15 -20.91
N SER A 153 21.53 0.76 -21.50
CA SER A 153 20.08 0.73 -21.59
C SER A 153 19.57 -0.62 -22.11
N ALA A 154 19.24 -1.51 -21.19
CA ALA A 154 18.28 -2.58 -21.38
C ALA A 154 17.58 -2.81 -20.04
N GLY A 155 16.46 -2.11 -19.84
CA GLY A 155 15.59 -2.28 -18.69
C GLY A 155 16.20 -1.85 -17.36
N LEU A 156 15.89 -0.62 -16.92
CA LEU A 156 16.06 -0.23 -15.51
C LEU A 156 14.96 -0.91 -14.67
N SER A 157 15.05 -2.23 -14.66
CA SER A 157 14.63 -3.10 -13.60
C SER A 157 15.29 -2.60 -12.31
N PHE A 158 14.45 -2.20 -11.37
CA PHE A 158 14.49 -2.54 -9.94
C PHE A 158 15.74 -3.29 -9.40
N TYR A 159 16.95 -2.78 -9.58
CA TYR A 159 18.19 -3.32 -9.01
C TYR A 159 18.76 -2.32 -8.00
N GLY A 160 18.05 -2.18 -6.88
CA GLY A 160 18.43 -1.28 -5.80
C GLY A 160 17.78 -1.65 -4.46
N SER A 161 17.58 -2.94 -4.22
CA SER A 161 17.51 -3.59 -2.91
C SER A 161 17.17 -5.08 -3.14
N ARG A 162 18.19 -5.94 -3.12
CA ARG A 162 18.02 -7.40 -3.02
C ARG A 162 16.95 -7.85 -2.00
N PRO A 163 16.70 -7.17 -0.86
CA PRO A 163 15.58 -7.56 0.01
C PRO A 163 14.20 -7.15 -0.52
N LEU A 164 14.05 -6.08 -1.30
CA LEU A 164 12.74 -5.63 -1.83
C LEU A 164 12.33 -6.41 -3.08
N SER A 165 13.28 -6.77 -3.94
CA SER A 165 13.00 -7.67 -5.07
C SER A 165 12.75 -9.10 -4.59
N LEU A 166 13.41 -9.53 -3.51
CA LEU A 166 13.02 -10.74 -2.78
C LEU A 166 11.61 -10.56 -2.21
N LEU A 167 11.28 -9.50 -1.45
CA LEU A 167 9.91 -9.27 -0.94
C LEU A 167 8.83 -9.18 -2.02
N ALA A 168 9.15 -8.65 -3.20
CA ALA A 168 8.24 -8.55 -4.34
C ALA A 168 8.10 -9.90 -5.10
N ASN A 169 9.15 -10.72 -5.14
CA ASN A 169 9.13 -12.06 -5.73
C ASN A 169 8.78 -13.17 -4.73
N MET A 170 8.77 -12.89 -3.43
CA MET A 170 8.36 -13.81 -2.37
C MET A 170 6.90 -14.24 -2.57
N PRO A 171 5.92 -13.36 -2.86
CA PRO A 171 4.58 -13.79 -3.23
C PRO A 171 4.57 -14.72 -4.44
N MET A 172 5.46 -14.51 -5.43
CA MET A 172 5.51 -15.29 -6.67
C MET A 172 6.15 -16.68 -6.47
N GLN A 173 7.28 -16.76 -5.77
CA GLN A 173 7.96 -18.01 -5.41
C GLN A 173 7.22 -18.79 -4.33
N LEU A 174 6.60 -18.09 -3.38
CA LEU A 174 5.70 -18.69 -2.41
C LEU A 174 4.47 -19.22 -3.14
N LEU A 175 3.94 -18.52 -4.15
CA LEU A 175 2.81 -19.00 -4.95
C LEU A 175 3.18 -20.17 -5.86
N GLU A 176 4.35 -20.22 -6.51
CA GLU A 176 4.78 -21.41 -7.26
C GLU A 176 4.99 -22.63 -6.36
N ASN A 177 5.66 -22.45 -5.21
CA ASN A 177 5.83 -23.51 -4.21
C ASN A 177 4.49 -23.88 -3.55
N ILE A 178 3.58 -22.92 -3.36
CA ILE A 178 2.20 -23.16 -2.92
C ILE A 178 1.45 -23.88 -4.03
N ILE A 179 1.55 -23.54 -5.31
CA ILE A 179 0.78 -24.19 -6.38
C ILE A 179 1.20 -25.65 -6.53
N GLY A 180 2.51 -25.93 -6.56
CA GLY A 180 3.02 -27.31 -6.63
C GLY A 180 2.67 -28.13 -5.38
N ASN A 181 2.79 -27.52 -4.20
CA ASN A 181 2.67 -28.24 -2.93
C ASN A 181 1.25 -28.20 -2.32
N THR A 182 0.44 -27.17 -2.59
CA THR A 182 -0.99 -27.07 -2.18
C THR A 182 -1.94 -27.77 -3.10
N PHE A 183 -1.62 -27.97 -4.39
CA PHE A 183 -2.44 -28.82 -5.24
C PHE A 183 -2.24 -30.31 -4.89
N VAL A 184 -0.99 -30.75 -4.69
CA VAL A 184 -0.67 -32.07 -4.15
C VAL A 184 -1.21 -32.21 -2.71
N ASN A 185 -1.06 -31.17 -1.87
CA ASN A 185 -1.73 -31.15 -0.58
C ASN A 185 -3.25 -30.99 -0.69
N SER A 186 -3.84 -30.56 -1.81
CA SER A 186 -5.30 -30.42 -1.98
C SER A 186 -5.93 -31.81 -2.05
N ILE A 187 -5.29 -32.72 -2.79
CA ILE A 187 -5.61 -34.15 -2.80
C ILE A 187 -5.43 -34.74 -1.39
N ILE A 188 -4.38 -34.36 -0.67
CA ILE A 188 -4.16 -34.76 0.73
C ILE A 188 -5.21 -34.12 1.67
N THR A 189 -5.69 -32.90 1.42
CA THR A 189 -6.74 -32.27 2.22
C THR A 189 -8.11 -32.84 1.93
N HIS A 190 -8.41 -33.27 0.71
CA HIS A 190 -9.65 -34.00 0.43
C HIS A 190 -9.68 -35.30 1.22
N THR A 191 -8.61 -36.09 1.20
CA THR A 191 -8.51 -37.31 2.02
C THR A 191 -8.56 -37.00 3.52
N ILE A 192 -7.88 -35.96 4.02
CA ILE A 192 -7.92 -35.58 5.43
C ILE A 192 -9.32 -35.10 5.86
N ILE A 193 -9.96 -34.21 5.10
CA ILE A 193 -11.29 -33.65 5.42
C ILE A 193 -12.34 -34.76 5.37
N ILE A 194 -12.30 -35.62 4.36
CA ILE A 194 -13.16 -36.79 4.25
C ILE A 194 -12.94 -37.72 5.45
N ASN A 195 -11.69 -38.00 5.82
CA ASN A 195 -11.36 -38.83 6.99
C ASN A 195 -11.85 -38.20 8.32
N GLN A 196 -11.75 -36.87 8.47
CA GLN A 196 -12.27 -36.16 9.64
C GLN A 196 -13.80 -36.24 9.72
N LEU A 197 -14.50 -36.12 8.60
CA LEU A 197 -15.95 -36.28 8.54
C LEU A 197 -16.36 -37.73 8.86
N TYR A 198 -15.65 -38.72 8.32
CA TYR A 198 -15.89 -40.13 8.66
C TYR A 198 -15.62 -40.41 10.15
N SER A 199 -14.58 -39.81 10.72
CA SER A 199 -14.30 -39.90 12.16
C SER A 199 -15.43 -39.28 12.98
N LEU A 200 -15.92 -38.11 12.57
CA LEU A 200 -17.07 -37.46 13.22
C LEU A 200 -18.34 -38.33 13.15
N LEU A 201 -18.62 -38.93 11.99
CA LEU A 201 -19.74 -39.85 11.82
C LEU A 201 -19.56 -41.12 12.68
N LYS A 202 -18.33 -41.63 12.82
CA LYS A 202 -18.03 -42.76 13.71
C LYS A 202 -18.26 -42.42 15.18
N VAL A 203 -17.96 -41.19 15.61
CA VAL A 203 -18.29 -40.71 16.96
C VAL A 203 -19.81 -40.61 17.15
N LEU A 204 -20.55 -40.17 16.13
CA LEU A 204 -22.01 -40.14 16.14
C LEU A 204 -22.64 -41.54 16.16
N GLU A 205 -21.99 -42.52 15.52
CA GLU A 205 -22.37 -43.95 15.54
C GLU A 205 -22.22 -44.55 16.95
N GLY A 206 -21.12 -44.25 17.64
CA GLY A 206 -20.78 -44.79 18.96
C GLY A 206 -21.52 -44.17 20.16
N SER A 207 -22.55 -43.35 19.95
CA SER A 207 -23.26 -42.55 20.96
C SER A 207 -22.42 -41.38 21.51
N PRO A 208 -22.55 -40.16 20.96
CA PRO A 208 -21.79 -39.00 21.42
C PRO A 208 -22.17 -38.64 22.87
N ILE A 209 -21.17 -38.45 23.73
CA ILE A 209 -21.34 -38.01 25.13
C ILE A 209 -22.20 -38.98 25.97
N GLY A 210 -22.39 -40.23 25.52
CA GLY A 210 -23.24 -41.21 26.21
C GLY A 210 -24.75 -40.96 26.05
N LEU A 211 -25.15 -40.06 25.14
CA LEU A 211 -26.55 -39.82 24.83
C LEU A 211 -27.10 -40.94 23.94
N LYS A 212 -27.99 -41.79 24.48
CA LYS A 212 -28.59 -42.90 23.72
C LYS A 212 -29.51 -42.37 22.62
N LEU A 213 -28.96 -42.31 21.41
CA LEU A 213 -29.68 -41.92 20.20
C LEU A 213 -30.66 -43.01 19.75
N ASN A 214 -31.71 -42.60 19.03
CA ASN A 214 -32.58 -43.54 18.34
C ASN A 214 -31.79 -44.29 17.25
N ILE A 215 -31.60 -45.60 17.44
CA ILE A 215 -30.69 -46.42 16.61
C ILE A 215 -31.09 -46.40 15.13
N HIS A 216 -32.39 -46.55 14.83
CA HIS A 216 -32.86 -46.60 13.45
C HIS A 216 -32.65 -45.28 12.72
N LEU A 217 -33.01 -44.17 13.37
CA LEU A 217 -32.81 -42.83 12.79
C LEU A 217 -31.33 -42.47 12.68
N ASN A 218 -30.51 -42.84 13.68
CA ASN A 218 -29.08 -42.62 13.66
C ASN A 218 -28.43 -43.31 12.46
N ASN A 219 -28.72 -44.61 12.27
CA ASN A 219 -28.20 -45.37 11.14
C ASN A 219 -28.63 -44.78 9.80
N PHE A 220 -29.90 -44.37 9.66
CA PHE A 220 -30.37 -43.69 8.46
C PHE A 220 -29.59 -42.40 8.16
N PHE A 221 -29.34 -41.56 9.17
CA PHE A 221 -28.51 -40.37 8.98
C PHE A 221 -27.08 -40.70 8.63
N LEU A 222 -26.47 -41.67 9.31
CA LEU A 222 -25.11 -42.12 9.00
C LEU A 222 -25.01 -42.56 7.55
N ASP A 223 -25.92 -43.39 7.06
CA ASP A 223 -25.92 -43.86 5.68
C ASP A 223 -26.11 -42.71 4.68
N CYS A 224 -27.04 -41.80 4.96
CA CYS A 224 -27.30 -40.62 4.13
C CYS A 224 -26.08 -39.69 4.05
N PHE A 225 -25.44 -39.39 5.18
CA PHE A 225 -24.27 -38.51 5.22
C PHE A 225 -23.03 -39.20 4.65
N LYS A 226 -22.83 -40.50 4.88
CA LYS A 226 -21.75 -41.29 4.23
C LYS A 226 -21.88 -41.24 2.71
N TYR A 227 -23.07 -41.52 2.19
CA TYR A 227 -23.34 -41.43 0.75
C TYR A 227 -23.07 -40.02 0.19
N HIS A 228 -23.47 -38.98 0.90
CA HIS A 228 -23.19 -37.61 0.46
C HIS A 228 -21.69 -37.25 0.49
N ILE A 229 -20.92 -37.77 1.45
CA ILE A 229 -19.46 -37.61 1.48
C ILE A 229 -18.83 -38.31 0.26
N GLU A 230 -19.28 -39.52 -0.07
CA GLU A 230 -18.81 -40.24 -1.27
C GLU A 230 -19.14 -39.45 -2.55
N LEU A 231 -20.36 -38.95 -2.68
CA LEU A 231 -20.78 -38.11 -3.80
C LEU A 231 -19.91 -36.85 -3.90
N TRP A 232 -19.61 -36.20 -2.77
CA TRP A 232 -18.75 -35.03 -2.73
C TRP A 232 -17.32 -35.37 -3.15
N SER A 233 -16.79 -36.53 -2.73
CA SER A 233 -15.48 -37.01 -3.18
C SER A 233 -15.44 -37.15 -4.71
N THR A 234 -16.43 -37.83 -5.30
CA THR A 234 -16.51 -37.99 -6.77
C THR A 234 -16.66 -36.65 -7.49
N PHE A 235 -17.40 -35.70 -6.92
CA PHE A 235 -17.53 -34.36 -7.47
C PHE A 235 -16.20 -33.59 -7.46
N LEU A 236 -15.42 -33.73 -6.39
CA LEU A 236 -14.10 -33.11 -6.29
C LEU A 236 -13.11 -33.71 -7.28
N ASP A 237 -13.11 -35.03 -7.47
CA ASP A 237 -12.29 -35.71 -8.48
C ASP A 237 -12.63 -35.20 -9.90
N LEU A 238 -13.90 -34.90 -10.16
CA LEU A 238 -14.35 -34.36 -11.45
C LEU A 238 -13.92 -32.90 -11.67
N ILE A 239 -13.97 -32.06 -10.63
CA ILE A 239 -13.65 -30.63 -10.73
C ILE A 239 -12.14 -30.35 -10.65
N GLU A 240 -11.36 -31.29 -10.10
CA GLU A 240 -9.92 -31.21 -9.92
C GLU A 240 -9.16 -30.64 -11.14
N PRO A 241 -9.30 -31.17 -12.37
CA PRO A 241 -8.54 -30.68 -13.52
C PRO A 241 -8.88 -29.23 -13.89
N ILE A 242 -10.14 -28.82 -13.72
CA ILE A 242 -10.61 -27.45 -14.02
C ILE A 242 -10.02 -26.48 -13.00
N VAL A 243 -10.10 -26.84 -11.71
CA VAL A 243 -9.54 -26.06 -10.61
C VAL A 243 -8.03 -25.89 -10.79
N ARG A 244 -7.30 -26.95 -11.15
CA ARG A 244 -5.85 -26.89 -11.44
C ARG A 244 -5.52 -25.86 -12.51
N GLN A 245 -6.26 -25.82 -13.62
CA GLN A 245 -6.00 -24.85 -14.69
C GLN A 245 -6.29 -23.42 -14.26
N ILE A 246 -7.38 -23.20 -13.54
CA ILE A 246 -7.73 -21.88 -12.98
C ILE A 246 -6.62 -21.39 -12.04
N PHE A 247 -6.13 -22.24 -11.14
CA PHE A 247 -5.05 -21.87 -10.21
C PHE A 247 -3.71 -21.62 -10.89
N LEU A 248 -3.36 -22.35 -11.96
CA LEU A 248 -2.16 -22.07 -12.75
C LEU A 248 -2.24 -20.70 -13.45
N ALA A 249 -3.39 -20.38 -14.04
CA ALA A 249 -3.63 -19.07 -14.65
C ALA A 249 -3.52 -17.94 -13.61
N ILE A 250 -4.15 -18.13 -12.46
CA ILE A 250 -4.10 -17.20 -11.31
C ILE A 250 -2.68 -17.05 -10.77
N GLY A 251 -1.91 -18.15 -10.74
CA GLY A 251 -0.48 -18.19 -10.42
C GLY A 251 0.34 -17.28 -11.30
N ALA A 252 0.13 -17.37 -12.62
CA ALA A 252 0.77 -16.49 -13.59
C ALA A 252 0.41 -15.01 -13.41
N PHE A 253 -0.79 -14.73 -12.88
CA PHE A 253 -1.25 -13.40 -12.50
C PHE A 253 -0.89 -13.01 -11.04
N GLY A 254 -0.06 -13.78 -10.33
CA GLY A 254 0.32 -13.56 -8.93
C GLY A 254 0.97 -12.20 -8.61
N CYS A 255 1.39 -11.45 -9.63
CA CYS A 255 1.89 -10.09 -9.52
C CYS A 255 0.87 -9.07 -8.96
N PHE A 256 -0.42 -9.41 -8.87
CA PHE A 256 -1.46 -8.52 -8.33
C PHE A 256 -1.41 -8.31 -6.80
N GLY A 257 -0.52 -9.01 -6.07
CA GLY A 257 -0.18 -8.74 -4.67
C GLY A 257 -0.80 -9.68 -3.62
N LEU A 258 -0.38 -9.53 -2.35
CA LEU A 258 -0.75 -10.43 -1.24
C LEU A 258 -2.25 -10.43 -0.90
N THR A 259 -2.93 -9.31 -1.08
CA THR A 259 -4.39 -9.20 -0.83
C THR A 259 -5.20 -10.07 -1.79
N TYR A 260 -4.73 -10.21 -3.04
CA TYR A 260 -5.32 -11.07 -4.05
C TYR A 260 -5.16 -12.55 -3.67
N GLN A 261 -3.97 -12.95 -3.22
CA GLN A 261 -3.71 -14.32 -2.74
C GLN A 261 -4.58 -14.70 -1.54
N ILE A 262 -4.77 -13.80 -0.58
CA ILE A 262 -5.65 -14.03 0.59
C ILE A 262 -7.11 -14.19 0.14
N ALA A 263 -7.58 -13.40 -0.84
CA ALA A 263 -8.93 -13.52 -1.37
C ALA A 263 -9.17 -14.90 -2.01
N LEU A 264 -8.21 -15.38 -2.82
CA LEU A 264 -8.29 -16.69 -3.45
C LEU A 264 -8.29 -17.85 -2.45
N LEU A 265 -7.51 -17.74 -1.38
CA LEU A 265 -7.52 -18.74 -0.31
C LEU A 265 -8.89 -18.79 0.39
N ALA A 266 -9.52 -17.63 0.60
CA ALA A 266 -10.87 -17.57 1.16
C ALA A 266 -11.90 -18.20 0.21
N ASP A 267 -11.81 -17.94 -1.10
CA ASP A 267 -12.69 -18.55 -2.10
C ASP A 267 -12.53 -20.09 -2.13
N LEU A 268 -11.30 -20.59 -2.06
CA LEU A 268 -11.04 -22.04 -2.00
C LEU A 268 -11.64 -22.68 -0.74
N ILE A 269 -11.45 -22.06 0.43
CA ILE A 269 -12.04 -22.54 1.69
C ILE A 269 -13.58 -22.53 1.60
N SER A 270 -14.17 -21.54 0.93
CA SER A 270 -15.62 -21.47 0.72
C SER A 270 -16.12 -22.62 -0.17
N ILE A 271 -15.42 -22.92 -1.27
CA ILE A 271 -15.75 -24.05 -2.16
C ILE A 271 -15.65 -25.38 -1.40
N VAL A 272 -14.55 -25.58 -0.68
CA VAL A 272 -14.36 -26.80 0.12
C VAL A 272 -15.43 -26.90 1.21
N GLY A 273 -15.80 -25.79 1.86
CA GLY A 273 -16.82 -25.74 2.92
C GLY A 273 -18.26 -25.96 2.45
N LEU A 274 -18.52 -26.09 1.14
CA LEU A 274 -19.86 -26.26 0.58
C LEU A 274 -20.59 -27.50 1.13
N HIS A 275 -19.92 -28.65 1.21
CA HIS A 275 -20.52 -29.90 1.72
C HIS A 275 -21.00 -29.74 3.18
N ALA A 276 -20.21 -29.09 4.03
CA ALA A 276 -20.57 -28.79 5.41
C ALA A 276 -21.77 -27.83 5.49
N HIS A 277 -21.84 -26.86 4.58
CA HIS A 277 -23.00 -25.99 4.44
C HIS A 277 -24.28 -26.78 4.08
N CYS A 278 -24.19 -27.73 3.14
CA CYS A 278 -25.30 -28.60 2.78
C CYS A 278 -25.81 -29.42 3.97
N PHE A 279 -24.91 -30.06 4.73
CA PHE A 279 -25.29 -30.81 5.94
C PHE A 279 -25.99 -29.97 6.99
N TYR A 280 -25.49 -28.75 7.23
CA TYR A 280 -26.15 -27.81 8.11
C TYR A 280 -27.56 -27.47 7.62
N VAL A 281 -27.76 -27.22 6.32
CA VAL A 281 -29.07 -26.91 5.77
C VAL A 281 -30.04 -28.08 5.95
N TYR A 282 -29.62 -29.30 5.64
CA TYR A 282 -30.46 -30.50 5.79
C TYR A 282 -30.93 -30.69 7.24
N THR A 283 -29.99 -30.66 8.18
CA THR A 283 -30.31 -30.84 9.60
C THR A 283 -31.09 -29.66 10.19
N LYS A 284 -30.81 -28.43 9.77
CA LYS A 284 -31.59 -27.24 10.17
C LYS A 284 -33.04 -27.35 9.70
N VAL A 285 -33.27 -27.72 8.45
CA VAL A 285 -34.62 -27.87 7.90
C VAL A 285 -35.38 -28.94 8.67
N LEU A 286 -34.75 -30.10 8.90
CA LEU A 286 -35.36 -31.20 9.63
C LEU A 286 -35.68 -30.83 11.07
N ASN A 287 -34.72 -30.26 11.81
CA ASN A 287 -34.92 -29.81 13.18
C ASN A 287 -36.05 -28.76 13.29
N ASN A 288 -36.16 -27.85 12.31
CA ASN A 288 -37.25 -26.87 12.27
C ASN A 288 -38.62 -27.52 12.00
N VAL A 289 -38.68 -28.53 11.13
CA VAL A 289 -39.91 -29.29 10.88
C VAL A 289 -40.34 -30.04 12.12
N GLU A 290 -39.42 -30.70 12.82
CA GLU A 290 -39.72 -31.42 14.06
C GLU A 290 -40.14 -30.49 15.21
N LEU A 291 -39.47 -29.35 15.40
CA LEU A 291 -39.86 -28.36 16.41
C LEU A 291 -41.26 -27.80 16.15
N LYS A 292 -41.57 -27.45 14.90
CA LYS A 292 -42.92 -26.99 14.52
C LYS A 292 -43.95 -28.10 14.68
N GLY A 293 -43.61 -29.32 14.27
CA GLY A 293 -44.44 -30.51 14.44
C GLY A 293 -44.78 -30.74 15.91
N LEU A 294 -43.77 -30.81 16.79
CA LEU A 294 -43.94 -30.94 18.23
C LEU A 294 -44.78 -29.81 18.81
N SER A 295 -44.54 -28.56 18.41
CA SER A 295 -45.33 -27.42 18.88
C SER A 295 -46.80 -27.53 18.51
N VAL A 296 -47.12 -27.97 17.29
CA VAL A 296 -48.51 -28.15 16.83
C VAL A 296 -49.16 -29.33 17.53
N LEU A 297 -48.49 -30.48 17.57
CA LEU A 297 -49.02 -31.68 18.21
C LEU A 297 -49.21 -31.48 19.72
N TRP A 298 -48.33 -30.73 20.38
CA TRP A 298 -48.48 -30.35 21.78
C TRP A 298 -49.78 -29.58 22.05
N GLN A 299 -50.17 -28.68 21.13
CA GLN A 299 -51.46 -27.98 21.24
C GLN A 299 -52.62 -28.96 21.09
N VAL A 300 -52.56 -29.86 20.11
CA VAL A 300 -53.61 -30.86 19.87
C VAL A 300 -53.77 -31.81 21.07
N VAL A 301 -52.67 -32.28 21.65
CA VAL A 301 -52.67 -33.15 22.85
C VAL A 301 -53.31 -32.44 24.06
N ARG A 302 -53.19 -31.11 24.15
CA ARG A 302 -53.86 -30.29 25.17
C ARG A 302 -55.32 -29.95 24.85
N GLY A 303 -55.84 -30.37 23.70
CA GLY A 303 -57.19 -30.01 23.25
C GLY A 303 -57.28 -28.57 22.72
N ASN A 304 -56.17 -27.96 22.31
CA ASN A 304 -56.12 -26.59 21.80
C ASN A 304 -55.83 -26.57 20.29
N ARG A 305 -56.38 -25.57 19.59
CA ARG A 305 -56.14 -25.30 18.17
C ARG A 305 -55.71 -23.85 17.99
N TYR A 306 -54.69 -23.63 17.16
CA TYR A 306 -54.34 -22.28 16.73
C TYR A 306 -55.33 -21.77 15.68
N ASN A 307 -55.99 -20.65 15.97
CA ASN A 307 -56.91 -20.00 15.05
C ASN A 307 -56.16 -18.91 14.26
N ILE A 308 -55.88 -19.18 12.98
CA ILE A 308 -55.15 -18.26 12.09
C ILE A 308 -55.91 -16.93 11.91
N LEU A 309 -57.25 -16.97 11.87
CA LEU A 309 -58.08 -15.79 11.65
C LEU A 309 -58.10 -14.84 12.85
N ARG A 310 -57.97 -15.39 14.07
CA ARG A 310 -58.00 -14.62 15.33
C ARG A 310 -56.64 -14.51 16.01
N ASN A 311 -55.59 -15.04 15.37
CA ASN A 311 -54.20 -15.05 15.84
C ASN A 311 -54.03 -15.48 17.32
N ARG A 312 -54.81 -16.47 17.77
CA ARG A 312 -54.81 -16.94 19.16
C ARG A 312 -55.04 -18.46 19.25
N THR A 313 -54.62 -19.06 20.36
CA THR A 313 -54.95 -20.45 20.70
C THR A 313 -56.32 -20.53 21.36
N GLU A 314 -57.16 -21.44 20.87
CA GLU A 314 -58.52 -21.65 21.36
C GLU A 314 -58.70 -23.12 21.74
N ALA A 315 -59.52 -23.40 22.76
CA ALA A 315 -59.92 -24.77 23.06
C ALA A 315 -60.75 -25.34 21.90
N HIS A 316 -60.47 -26.57 21.51
CA HIS A 316 -61.16 -27.28 20.44
C HIS A 316 -61.50 -28.70 20.87
N ASN A 317 -62.75 -29.11 20.64
CA ASN A 317 -63.23 -30.43 21.03
C ASN A 317 -62.81 -31.47 19.97
N TYR A 318 -61.59 -31.98 20.09
CA TYR A 318 -61.11 -33.09 19.27
C TYR A 318 -61.83 -34.39 19.63
N MET A 319 -62.05 -35.25 18.64
CA MET A 319 -62.54 -36.62 18.89
C MET A 319 -61.47 -37.45 19.61
N ASN A 320 -61.87 -38.38 20.48
CA ASN A 320 -60.94 -39.24 21.22
C ASN A 320 -59.94 -39.97 20.30
N ARG A 321 -60.37 -40.40 19.11
CA ARG A 321 -59.50 -41.05 18.11
C ARG A 321 -58.41 -40.11 17.58
N GLN A 322 -58.74 -38.83 17.38
CA GLN A 322 -57.78 -37.82 16.91
C GLN A 322 -56.75 -37.50 17.99
N LEU A 323 -57.20 -37.37 19.24
CA LEU A 323 -56.31 -37.12 20.38
C LEU A 323 -55.34 -38.28 20.60
N TYR A 324 -55.83 -39.52 20.48
CA TYR A 324 -54.99 -40.73 20.57
C TYR A 324 -53.92 -40.75 19.48
N LEU A 325 -54.31 -40.50 18.22
CA LEU A 325 -53.37 -40.45 17.09
C LEU A 325 -52.34 -39.33 17.26
N ALA A 326 -52.76 -38.14 17.69
CA ALA A 326 -51.86 -37.02 17.96
C ALA A 326 -50.86 -37.35 19.08
N THR A 327 -51.30 -38.07 20.11
CA THR A 327 -50.42 -38.49 21.22
C THR A 327 -49.37 -39.49 20.74
N ILE A 328 -49.73 -40.44 19.89
CA ILE A 328 -48.77 -41.40 19.29
C ILE A 328 -47.73 -40.66 18.45
N PHE A 329 -48.17 -39.80 17.52
CA PHE A 329 -47.22 -39.04 16.70
C PHE A 329 -46.37 -38.07 17.52
N PHE A 330 -46.94 -37.45 18.54
CA PHE A 330 -46.22 -36.55 19.44
C PHE A 330 -45.10 -37.31 20.15
N SER A 331 -45.44 -38.46 20.74
CA SER A 331 -44.45 -39.31 21.41
C SER A 331 -43.38 -39.81 20.42
N ALA A 332 -43.75 -40.21 19.21
CA ALA A 332 -42.80 -40.68 18.20
C ALA A 332 -41.81 -39.58 17.80
N ILE A 333 -42.28 -38.38 17.46
CA ILE A 333 -41.41 -37.24 17.11
C ILE A 333 -40.57 -36.83 18.31
N LEU A 334 -41.14 -36.82 19.53
CA LEU A 334 -40.42 -36.48 20.75
C LEU A 334 -39.24 -37.43 21.02
N PHE A 335 -39.38 -38.72 20.71
CA PHE A 335 -38.29 -39.70 20.83
C PHE A 335 -37.26 -39.63 19.70
N LEU A 336 -37.62 -39.11 18.53
CA LEU A 336 -36.70 -38.92 17.41
C LEU A 336 -35.90 -37.60 17.50
N PHE A 337 -36.51 -36.58 18.12
CA PHE A 337 -35.98 -35.22 18.21
C PHE A 337 -34.58 -35.10 18.85
N PRO A 338 -34.22 -35.83 19.93
CA PRO A 338 -32.87 -35.74 20.49
C PRO A 338 -31.79 -36.09 19.46
N THR A 339 -32.06 -37.06 18.58
CA THR A 339 -31.13 -37.44 17.52
C THR A 339 -30.94 -36.32 16.52
N THR A 340 -32.01 -35.78 15.96
CA THR A 340 -31.91 -34.69 14.97
C THR A 340 -31.25 -33.44 15.55
N LEU A 341 -31.52 -33.13 16.83
CA LEU A 341 -30.93 -32.00 17.54
C LEU A 341 -29.41 -32.15 17.68
N VAL A 342 -28.91 -33.34 18.03
CA VAL A 342 -27.46 -33.60 18.11
C VAL A 342 -26.79 -33.39 16.75
N TYR A 343 -27.35 -33.96 15.68
CA TYR A 343 -26.83 -33.77 14.32
C TYR A 343 -26.85 -32.30 13.90
N TYR A 344 -27.93 -31.57 14.20
CA TYR A 344 -28.02 -30.14 13.94
C TYR A 344 -26.92 -29.34 14.66
N ILE A 345 -26.70 -29.59 15.95
CA ILE A 345 -25.65 -28.90 16.72
C ILE A 345 -24.27 -29.16 16.11
N VAL A 346 -23.95 -30.42 15.81
CA VAL A 346 -22.65 -30.81 15.27
C VAL A 346 -22.36 -30.15 13.91
N PHE A 347 -23.32 -30.17 12.98
CA PHE A 347 -23.09 -29.50 11.69
C PHE A 347 -23.19 -27.97 11.78
N ALA A 348 -23.94 -27.43 12.74
CA ALA A 348 -23.94 -26.00 13.03
C ALA A 348 -22.59 -25.51 13.55
N THR A 349 -21.91 -26.27 14.41
CA THR A 349 -20.56 -25.90 14.88
C THR A 349 -19.54 -25.96 13.75
N LEU A 350 -19.60 -26.98 12.88
CA LEU A 350 -18.75 -27.04 11.68
C LEU A 350 -18.95 -25.83 10.77
N LYS A 351 -20.20 -25.45 10.50
CA LYS A 351 -20.51 -24.24 9.71
C LYS A 351 -20.03 -22.96 10.39
N ALA A 352 -20.20 -22.85 11.70
CA ALA A 352 -19.73 -21.68 12.44
C ALA A 352 -18.20 -21.55 12.35
N LEU A 353 -17.47 -22.67 12.45
CA LEU A 353 -16.02 -22.71 12.33
C LEU A 353 -15.55 -22.26 10.94
N THR A 354 -16.15 -22.78 9.85
CA THR A 354 -15.79 -22.37 8.49
C THR A 354 -16.15 -20.91 8.21
N SER A 355 -17.28 -20.43 8.72
CA SER A 355 -17.63 -19.00 8.60
C SER A 355 -16.68 -18.10 9.38
N ALA A 356 -16.19 -18.54 10.54
CA ALA A 356 -15.24 -17.79 11.34
C ALA A 356 -13.87 -17.69 10.65
N THR A 357 -13.36 -18.77 10.05
CA THR A 357 -12.09 -18.74 9.31
C THR A 357 -12.14 -17.78 8.13
N LEU A 358 -13.23 -17.79 7.35
CA LEU A 358 -13.45 -16.82 6.27
C LEU A 358 -13.47 -15.38 6.78
N ALA A 359 -14.19 -15.12 7.88
CA ALA A 359 -14.27 -13.78 8.47
C ALA A 359 -12.90 -13.27 8.96
N ILE A 360 -12.06 -14.15 9.52
CA ILE A 360 -10.70 -13.82 9.96
C ILE A 360 -9.83 -13.46 8.75
N LEU A 361 -9.86 -14.25 7.67
CA LEU A 361 -9.12 -13.96 6.44
C LEU A 361 -9.52 -12.61 5.85
N ASP A 362 -10.82 -12.33 5.80
CA ASP A 362 -11.35 -11.06 5.33
C ASP A 362 -10.93 -9.88 6.22
N PHE A 363 -10.88 -10.09 7.53
CA PHE A 363 -10.39 -9.09 8.47
C PHE A 363 -8.91 -8.77 8.22
N ILE A 364 -8.07 -9.81 8.06
CA ILE A 364 -6.64 -9.65 7.73
C ILE A 364 -6.48 -8.90 6.41
N ARG A 365 -7.23 -9.29 5.37
CA ARG A 365 -7.22 -8.64 4.05
C ARG A 365 -7.54 -7.15 4.14
N ARG A 366 -8.60 -6.78 4.86
CA ARG A 366 -8.98 -5.37 5.06
C ARG A 366 -7.93 -4.59 5.85
N LYS A 367 -7.34 -5.21 6.88
CA LYS A 367 -6.26 -4.58 7.65
C LYS A 367 -5.01 -4.35 6.81
N LEU A 368 -4.66 -5.28 5.92
CA LEU A 368 -3.54 -5.14 4.99
C LEU A 368 -3.79 -4.01 3.98
N LEU A 369 -5.01 -3.88 3.46
CA LEU A 369 -5.38 -2.85 2.48
C LEU A 369 -5.37 -1.43 3.08
N ASN A 370 -5.81 -1.30 4.34
CA ASN A 370 -5.83 -0.01 5.04
C ASN A 370 -4.51 0.30 5.76
N PHE A 371 -3.49 -0.57 5.65
CA PHE A 371 -2.20 -0.33 6.27
C PHE A 371 -1.44 0.72 5.45
N PRO A 372 -0.96 1.82 6.06
CA PRO A 372 -0.16 2.82 5.35
C PRO A 372 1.26 2.30 5.15
N ILE A 373 1.38 1.32 4.24
CA ILE A 373 2.65 0.69 3.87
C ILE A 373 3.61 1.76 3.36
N ASP A 374 3.10 2.78 2.67
CA ASP A 374 3.84 3.92 2.14
C ASP A 374 4.52 4.74 3.24
N ILE A 375 3.84 5.03 4.35
CA ILE A 375 4.41 5.77 5.49
C ILE A 375 5.49 4.93 6.17
N PHE A 376 5.24 3.63 6.34
CA PHE A 376 6.20 2.73 6.96
C PHE A 376 7.44 2.52 6.07
N LEU A 377 7.25 2.42 4.75
CA LEU A 377 8.35 2.33 3.78
C LEU A 377 9.17 3.63 3.78
N LYS A 378 8.52 4.80 3.85
CA LYS A 378 9.18 6.11 3.97
C LYS A 378 9.98 6.21 5.28
N TYR A 379 9.45 5.71 6.39
CA TYR A 379 10.13 5.68 7.68
C TYR A 379 11.38 4.78 7.67
N PHE A 380 11.30 3.62 7.02
CA PHE A 380 12.43 2.70 6.87
C PHE A 380 13.47 3.19 5.85
N ARG A 381 13.07 4.04 4.91
CA ARG A 381 13.88 4.48 3.77
C ARG A 381 14.10 6.00 3.84
N LYS A 382 14.69 6.47 4.96
CA LYS A 382 15.06 7.87 5.28
C LYS A 382 15.85 8.60 4.16
N GLY A 383 15.22 8.94 3.03
CA GLY A 383 15.94 9.67 1.97
C GLY A 383 15.25 9.86 0.62
N PHE A 384 13.93 9.74 0.51
CA PHE A 384 13.22 10.02 -0.76
C PHE A 384 12.19 11.14 -0.52
N ASN A 385 12.64 12.38 -0.59
CA ASN A 385 11.76 13.55 -0.59
C ASN A 385 11.40 13.89 -2.05
N GLU A 386 10.10 13.97 -2.36
CA GLU A 386 9.64 14.38 -3.69
C GLU A 386 9.82 15.90 -3.85
N ILE A 387 10.19 16.35 -5.05
CA ILE A 387 10.45 17.78 -5.37
C ILE A 387 9.22 18.66 -5.05
N ASP A 388 8.02 18.10 -5.15
CA ASP A 388 6.74 18.77 -4.84
C ASP A 388 6.58 19.17 -3.36
N SER A 389 7.44 18.66 -2.47
CA SER A 389 7.46 19.04 -1.05
C SER A 389 8.28 20.30 -0.76
N LEU A 390 9.05 20.81 -1.73
CA LEU A 390 9.90 21.99 -1.54
C LEU A 390 9.06 23.24 -1.31
N ARG A 391 9.33 23.91 -0.19
CA ARG A 391 8.79 25.22 0.16
C ARG A 391 9.91 26.25 0.18
N VAL A 392 9.59 27.43 -0.32
CA VAL A 392 10.46 28.61 -0.28
C VAL A 392 10.00 29.48 0.89
N LEU A 393 10.83 29.63 1.91
CA LEU A 393 10.55 30.42 3.10
C LEU A 393 11.30 31.74 3.05
N ASP A 394 10.61 32.85 3.34
CA ASP A 394 11.24 34.16 3.53
C ASP A 394 12.10 34.16 4.80
N ILE A 395 13.34 34.64 4.69
CA ILE A 395 14.19 34.86 5.87
C ILE A 395 13.98 36.30 6.35
N PRO A 396 13.48 36.54 7.58
CA PRO A 396 13.38 37.89 8.12
C PRO A 396 14.79 38.42 8.42
N LEU A 397 15.33 39.26 7.53
CA LEU A 397 16.61 39.94 7.78
C LEU A 397 16.41 41.15 8.71
N GLN A 398 17.33 41.31 9.67
CA GLN A 398 17.37 42.46 10.59
C GLN A 398 17.63 43.80 9.87
N LYS A 399 18.30 43.76 8.72
CA LYS A 399 18.48 44.89 7.79
C LYS A 399 18.37 44.37 6.36
N GLN A 400 17.51 44.99 5.55
CA GLN A 400 17.29 44.58 4.17
C GLN A 400 18.55 44.84 3.34
N LEU A 401 18.92 43.88 2.50
CA LEU A 401 20.07 43.99 1.62
C LEU A 401 19.70 44.85 0.40
N VAL A 402 20.51 45.86 0.13
CA VAL A 402 20.30 46.83 -0.95
C VAL A 402 21.49 46.80 -1.90
N PHE A 403 21.21 46.73 -3.20
CA PHE A 403 22.18 46.80 -4.28
C PHE A 403 22.03 48.13 -5.01
N THR A 404 23.10 48.92 -5.08
CA THR A 404 23.09 50.21 -5.79
C THR A 404 23.40 50.02 -7.27
N HIS A 405 22.43 50.30 -8.14
CA HIS A 405 22.61 50.25 -9.59
C HIS A 405 22.24 51.60 -10.23
N ARG A 406 23.18 52.24 -10.94
CA ARG A 406 22.96 53.53 -11.64
C ARG A 406 22.22 54.58 -10.78
N ASN A 407 22.66 54.75 -9.52
CA ASN A 407 22.08 55.65 -8.51
C ASN A 407 20.64 55.31 -8.04
N SER A 408 20.16 54.09 -8.33
CA SER A 408 18.92 53.54 -7.77
C SER A 408 19.22 52.37 -6.83
N GLU A 409 18.56 52.36 -5.68
CA GLU A 409 18.64 51.27 -4.69
C GLU A 409 17.67 50.15 -5.06
N ILE A 410 18.19 48.94 -5.24
CA ILE A 410 17.41 47.75 -5.59
C ILE A 410 17.42 46.80 -4.40
N LEU A 411 16.23 46.34 -4.00
CA LEU A 411 16.08 45.40 -2.88
C LEU A 411 16.47 43.98 -3.30
N ILE A 412 17.21 43.30 -2.41
CA ILE A 412 17.51 41.87 -2.50
C ILE A 412 16.61 41.12 -1.52
N PHE A 413 15.81 40.19 -2.03
CA PHE A 413 15.00 39.28 -1.20
C PHE A 413 15.74 37.97 -1.01
N VAL A 414 15.83 37.51 0.25
CA VAL A 414 16.53 36.27 0.62
C VAL A 414 15.51 35.22 1.04
N TYR A 415 15.56 34.08 0.36
CA TYR A 415 14.68 32.94 0.60
C TYR A 415 15.51 31.72 1.03
N LYS A 416 14.93 30.82 1.83
CA LYS A 416 15.51 29.51 2.17
C LYS A 416 14.65 28.39 1.61
N LEU A 417 15.28 27.40 0.97
CA LEU A 417 14.64 26.14 0.56
C LEU A 417 14.50 25.19 1.76
N GLN A 418 13.29 24.67 1.97
CA GLN A 418 12.98 23.67 2.99
C GLN A 418 12.07 22.58 2.41
N VAL A 419 12.23 21.34 2.89
CA VAL A 419 11.37 20.18 2.59
C VAL A 419 10.39 19.93 3.73
#